data_AF-A0A5B1QZ06-F1
#
_entry.id   AF-A0A5B1QZ06-F1
#
_cell.length_a   1.000
_cell.length_b   1.000
_cell.length_c   1.000
_cell.angle_alpha   90.00
_cell.angle_beta   90.00
_cell.angle_gamma   90.00
#
_symmetry.space_group_name_H-M   'P 1'
#
loop_
_entity.id
_entity.type
_entity.pdbx_description
1 polymer ?
#
loop_
_entity_poly.entity_id
_entity_poly.type
_entity_poly.pdbx_seq_one_letter_code
_entity_poly.pdbx_strand_id
1 'polypeptide(L)'
;MPPMSLSGLVTKVGFMNKTATVTVSRWVVHKQTGKRIIRSKKFLVHDEQNQLRMDDSVLIQNCPPISARKRFTLRKVTSSPEAEREAAHARQAAEAAAAASGSSQVEHVAHA
;
A
#
# COMPACT_ATOMS: atom_id res chain seq x y z
N MET A 1 -17.56 -8.56 21.00
CA MET A 1 -16.08 -8.65 20.95
C MET A 1 -15.62 -8.20 19.57
N PRO A 2 -14.72 -7.21 19.45
CA PRO A 2 -14.30 -6.69 18.15
C PRO A 2 -13.52 -7.73 17.34
N PRO A 3 -13.61 -7.70 16.00
CA PRO A 3 -12.86 -8.60 15.14
C PRO A 3 -11.35 -8.34 15.24
N MET A 4 -10.55 -9.40 15.12
CA MET A 4 -9.10 -9.34 15.23
C MET A 4 -8.50 -8.67 13.99
N SER A 5 -7.69 -7.63 14.20
CA SER A 5 -6.93 -6.97 13.14
C SER A 5 -5.42 -7.21 13.27
N LEU A 6 -4.75 -7.37 12.13
CA LEU A 6 -3.30 -7.50 12.04
C LEU A 6 -2.76 -6.41 11.10
N SER A 7 -1.61 -5.84 11.42
CA SER A 7 -0.86 -4.95 10.54
C SER A 7 0.24 -5.72 9.81
N GLY A 8 0.47 -5.43 8.53
CA GLY A 8 1.53 -6.07 7.76
C GLY A 8 1.87 -5.32 6.48
N LEU A 9 2.83 -5.86 5.75
CA LEU A 9 3.28 -5.34 4.46
C LEU A 9 2.85 -6.26 3.33
N VAL A 10 2.45 -5.67 2.21
CA VAL A 10 2.08 -6.41 1.00
C VAL A 10 3.34 -6.88 0.27
N THR A 11 3.53 -8.20 0.17
CA THR A 11 4.72 -8.80 -0.46
C THR A 11 4.47 -9.27 -1.89
N LYS A 12 3.24 -9.69 -2.22
CA LYS A 12 2.88 -10.14 -3.57
C LYS A 12 1.51 -9.62 -3.97
N VAL A 13 1.45 -8.98 -5.12
CA VAL A 13 0.26 -8.48 -5.81
C VAL A 13 0.33 -8.91 -7.27
N GLY A 14 -0.83 -9.10 -7.92
CA GLY A 14 -0.91 -9.36 -9.37
C GLY A 14 -0.76 -10.82 -9.82
N PHE A 15 -0.34 -11.73 -8.93
CA PHE A 15 -0.23 -13.17 -9.28
C PHE A 15 -1.57 -13.92 -9.21
N MET A 16 -2.51 -13.42 -8.42
CA MET A 16 -3.83 -14.04 -8.21
C MET A 16 -4.88 -12.94 -8.24
N ASN A 17 -6.01 -13.21 -8.91
CA ASN A 17 -7.11 -12.26 -8.96
C ASN A 17 -7.73 -12.04 -7.57
N LYS A 18 -8.06 -10.79 -7.24
CA LYS A 18 -8.76 -10.39 -6.01
C LYS A 18 -8.07 -10.84 -4.72
N THR A 19 -6.75 -10.97 -4.77
CA THR A 19 -5.94 -11.58 -3.73
C THR A 19 -4.57 -10.94 -3.64
N ALA A 20 -4.19 -10.51 -2.43
CA ALA A 20 -2.83 -10.09 -2.12
C ALA A 20 -2.21 -11.01 -1.04
N THR A 21 -0.89 -11.14 -1.06
CA THR A 21 -0.15 -11.81 0.03
C THR A 21 0.43 -10.76 0.96
N VAL A 22 -0.02 -10.75 2.21
CA VAL A 22 0.46 -9.84 3.25
C VAL A 22 1.35 -10.60 4.22
N THR A 23 2.54 -10.07 4.47
CA THR A 23 3.44 -10.57 5.49
C THR A 23 3.22 -9.80 6.79
N VAL A 24 2.81 -10.51 7.83
CA VAL A 24 2.64 -9.98 9.19
C VAL A 24 3.85 -10.40 10.02
N SER A 25 4.61 -9.42 10.51
CA SER A 25 5.69 -9.63 11.47
C SER A 25 5.15 -9.44 12.89
N ARG A 26 5.55 -10.33 13.80
CA ARG A 26 5.27 -10.19 15.23
C ARG A 26 6.51 -10.53 16.05
N TRP A 27 6.65 -9.85 17.17
CA TRP A 27 7.66 -10.17 18.17
C TRP A 27 7.19 -11.37 19.00
N VAL A 28 8.05 -12.37 19.13
CA VAL A 28 7.83 -13.55 19.97
C VAL A 28 9.07 -13.74 20.83
N VAL A 29 8.87 -14.05 22.11
CA VAL A 29 9.98 -14.41 23.00
C VAL A 29 10.26 -15.90 22.83
N HIS A 30 11.52 -16.26 22.58
CA HIS A 30 11.91 -17.67 22.55
C HIS A 30 11.76 -18.30 23.93
N LYS A 31 11.05 -19.44 24.03
CA LYS A 31 10.63 -20.03 25.32
C LYS A 31 11.79 -20.33 26.27
N GLN A 32 12.91 -20.83 25.75
CA GLN A 32 14.03 -21.27 26.59
C GLN A 32 15.04 -20.16 26.87
N THR A 33 15.34 -19.33 25.86
CA THR A 33 16.45 -18.36 25.94
C THR A 33 15.98 -16.95 26.28
N GLY A 34 14.66 -16.67 26.28
CA GLY A 34 14.13 -15.33 26.53
C GLY A 34 14.45 -14.30 25.45
N LYS A 35 15.20 -14.65 24.41
CA LYS A 35 15.55 -13.73 23.31
C LYS A 35 14.30 -13.35 22.53
N ARG A 36 14.13 -12.04 22.29
CA ARG A 36 13.05 -11.50 21.47
C ARG A 36 13.38 -11.69 19.99
N ILE A 37 12.58 -12.48 19.29
CA ILE A 37 12.75 -12.81 17.87
C ILE A 37 11.57 -12.32 17.04
N ILE A 38 11.83 -11.91 15.80
CA ILE A 38 10.78 -11.57 14.83
C ILE A 38 10.32 -12.87 14.16
N ARG A 39 9.02 -13.13 14.19
CA ARG A 39 8.39 -14.21 13.42
C ARG A 39 7.45 -13.59 12.40
N SER A 40 7.65 -13.93 11.13
CA SER A 40 6.79 -13.52 10.03
C SER A 40 5.87 -14.65 9.59
N LYS A 41 4.60 -14.33 9.33
CA LYS A 41 3.66 -15.25 8.67
C LYS A 41 2.99 -14.55 7.49
N LYS A 42 2.84 -15.28 6.39
CA LYS A 42 2.15 -14.81 5.18
C LYS A 42 0.68 -15.16 5.26
N PHE A 43 -0.18 -14.21 4.93
CA PHE A 43 -1.62 -14.34 4.88
C PHE A 43 -2.12 -14.00 3.48
N LEU A 44 -3.07 -14.79 3.00
CA LEU A 44 -3.79 -14.48 1.77
C LEU A 44 -5.00 -13.61 2.12
N VAL A 45 -5.02 -12.41 1.57
CA VAL A 45 -5.99 -11.37 1.87
C VAL A 45 -6.90 -11.21 0.67
N HIS A 46 -8.20 -11.11 0.92
CA HIS A 46 -9.16 -10.76 -0.10
C HIS A 46 -9.24 -9.24 -0.27
N ASP A 47 -9.15 -8.83 -1.52
CA ASP A 47 -9.37 -7.46 -1.99
C ASP A 47 -10.20 -7.58 -3.27
N GLU A 48 -11.44 -7.10 -3.26
CA GLU A 48 -12.34 -7.24 -4.41
C GLU A 48 -11.98 -6.31 -5.57
N GLN A 49 -11.43 -5.15 -5.24
CA GLN A 49 -11.17 -4.05 -6.16
C GLN A 49 -9.71 -4.02 -6.64
N ASN A 50 -8.86 -4.95 -6.15
CA ASN A 50 -7.42 -4.98 -6.45
C ASN A 50 -6.74 -3.62 -6.23
N GLN A 51 -7.10 -2.94 -5.14
CA GLN A 51 -6.55 -1.64 -4.77
C GLN A 51 -5.11 -1.75 -4.24
N LEU A 52 -4.75 -2.92 -3.70
CA LEU A 52 -3.45 -3.13 -3.08
C LEU A 52 -2.31 -3.17 -4.08
N ARG A 53 -1.25 -2.42 -3.78
CA ARG A 53 0.00 -2.39 -4.53
C ARG A 53 1.13 -3.05 -3.75
N MET A 54 2.28 -3.18 -4.40
CA MET A 54 3.48 -3.72 -3.74
C MET A 54 3.97 -2.75 -2.65
N ASP A 55 4.48 -3.30 -1.56
CA ASP A 55 5.05 -2.56 -0.43
C ASP A 55 4.08 -1.64 0.33
N ASP A 56 2.77 -1.78 0.09
CA ASP A 56 1.74 -1.11 0.89
C ASP A 56 1.75 -1.61 2.35
N SER A 57 1.62 -0.67 3.28
CA SER A 57 1.36 -0.96 4.70
C SER A 57 -0.14 -1.06 4.93
N VAL A 58 -0.61 -2.21 5.38
CA VAL A 58 -2.04 -2.53 5.44
C VAL A 58 -2.47 -3.07 6.79
N LEU A 59 -3.73 -2.84 7.11
CA LEU A 59 -4.42 -3.41 8.25
C LEU A 59 -5.49 -4.38 7.73
N ILE A 60 -5.33 -5.65 8.09
CA ILE A 60 -6.17 -6.76 7.65
C ILE A 60 -7.03 -7.24 8.81
N GLN A 61 -8.24 -7.72 8.53
CA GLN A 61 -9.19 -8.21 9.52
C GLN A 61 -9.57 -9.66 9.24
N ASN A 62 -9.86 -10.44 10.28
CA ASN A 62 -10.48 -11.74 10.11
C ASN A 62 -11.86 -11.64 9.44
N CYS A 63 -12.16 -12.57 8.55
CA CYS A 63 -13.44 -12.68 7.88
C CYS A 63 -13.89 -14.15 7.79
N PRO A 64 -15.14 -14.44 7.39
CA PRO A 64 -15.55 -15.78 7.01
C PRO A 64 -14.62 -16.37 5.94
N PRO A 65 -14.55 -17.71 5.80
CA PRO A 65 -13.70 -18.35 4.81
C PRO A 65 -14.17 -17.97 3.40
N ILE A 66 -13.30 -17.34 2.62
CA ILE A 66 -13.57 -16.97 1.22
C ILE A 66 -12.99 -18.05 0.29
N SER A 67 -11.89 -18.67 0.71
CA SER A 67 -11.33 -19.87 0.08
C SER A 67 -10.71 -20.77 1.14
N ALA A 68 -10.14 -21.91 0.71
CA ALA A 68 -9.44 -22.85 1.61
C ALA A 68 -8.41 -22.16 2.52
N ARG A 69 -7.70 -21.13 2.01
CA ARG A 69 -6.62 -20.43 2.74
C ARG A 69 -6.87 -18.93 2.97
N LYS A 70 -7.84 -18.32 2.27
CA LYS A 70 -8.19 -16.90 2.41
C LYS A 70 -9.23 -16.70 3.50
N ARG A 71 -8.81 -16.15 4.64
CA ARG A 71 -9.66 -15.89 5.83
C ARG A 71 -9.48 -14.47 6.38
N PHE A 72 -8.86 -13.60 5.58
CA PHE A 72 -8.60 -12.22 5.92
C PHE A 72 -9.07 -11.31 4.80
N THR A 73 -9.65 -10.16 5.17
CA THR A 73 -10.05 -9.10 4.24
C THR A 73 -9.28 -7.81 4.53
N LEU A 74 -9.15 -6.96 3.52
CA LEU A 74 -8.57 -5.63 3.67
C LEU A 74 -9.52 -4.73 4.49
N ARG A 75 -9.01 -4.10 5.55
CA ARG A 75 -9.76 -3.12 6.35
C ARG A 75 -9.33 -1.69 6.08
N LYS A 76 -8.03 -1.44 6.07
CA LYS A 76 -7.47 -0.10 5.84
C LYS A 76 -6.08 -0.18 5.25
N VAL A 77 -5.80 0.68 4.28
CA VAL A 77 -4.44 0.96 3.81
C VAL A 77 -3.89 2.12 4.64
N THR A 78 -2.73 1.92 5.26
CA THR A 78 -2.10 2.89 6.17
C THR A 78 -1.11 3.79 5.44
N SER A 79 -0.30 3.21 4.55
CA SER A 79 0.68 3.95 3.75
C SER A 79 0.85 3.25 2.40
N SER A 80 0.81 4.05 1.34
CA SER A 80 0.96 3.60 -0.05
C SER A 80 2.05 4.42 -0.74
N PRO A 81 3.30 3.96 -0.71
CA PRO A 81 4.44 4.74 -1.21
C PRO A 81 4.36 4.99 -2.72
N GLU A 82 3.79 4.06 -3.50
CA GLU A 82 3.63 4.25 -4.95
C GLU A 82 2.59 5.31 -5.29
N ALA A 83 1.46 5.35 -4.57
CA ALA A 83 0.43 6.36 -4.78
C ALA A 83 0.95 7.77 -4.49
N GLU A 84 1.75 7.89 -3.43
CA GLU A 84 2.40 9.16 -3.07
C GLU A 84 3.41 9.61 -4.14
N ARG A 85 4.18 8.68 -4.72
CA ARG A 85 5.13 8.98 -5.82
C ARG A 85 4.42 9.42 -7.10
N GLU A 86 3.34 8.74 -7.47
CA GLU A 86 2.52 9.11 -8.63
C GLU A 86 1.92 10.50 -8.47
N ALA A 87 1.37 10.80 -7.28
CA ALA A 87 0.82 12.12 -6.98
C ALA A 87 1.90 13.22 -7.00
N ALA A 88 3.10 12.95 -6.50
CA ALA A 88 4.22 13.89 -6.54
C ALA A 88 4.67 14.16 -7.98
N HIS A 89 4.82 13.12 -8.80
CA HIS A 89 5.17 13.27 -10.21
C HIS A 89 4.10 14.04 -10.99
N ALA A 90 2.81 13.76 -10.73
CA ALA A 90 1.70 14.48 -11.36
C ALA A 90 1.68 15.98 -10.99
N ARG A 91 1.97 16.31 -9.73
CA ARG A 91 2.10 17.72 -9.27
C ARG A 91 3.27 18.42 -9.93
N GLN A 92 4.44 17.77 -9.98
CA GLN A 92 5.64 18.31 -10.64
C GLN A 92 5.41 18.51 -12.14
N ALA A 93 4.71 17.60 -12.82
CA ALA A 93 4.35 17.75 -14.22
C ALA A 93 3.35 18.89 -14.46
N ALA A 94 2.36 19.06 -13.58
CA ALA A 94 1.41 20.17 -13.66
C ALA A 94 2.09 21.52 -13.39
N GLU A 95 2.99 21.59 -12.41
CA GLU A 95 3.81 22.77 -12.11
C GLU A 95 4.76 23.11 -13.27
N ALA A 96 5.40 22.11 -13.88
CA ALA A 96 6.25 22.31 -15.05
C ALA A 96 5.45 22.78 -16.28
N ALA A 97 4.24 22.25 -16.51
CA ALA A 97 3.34 22.69 -17.58
C ALA A 97 2.81 24.12 -17.33
N ALA A 98 2.52 24.47 -16.07
CA ALA A 98 2.16 25.84 -15.69
C ALA A 98 3.34 26.83 -15.87
N ALA A 99 4.57 26.42 -15.54
CA ALA A 99 5.77 27.23 -15.78
C ALA A 99 6.06 27.45 -17.29
N ALA A 100 5.76 26.45 -18.14
CA ALA A 100 5.93 26.54 -19.59
C ALA A 100 4.87 27.43 -20.29
N SER A 101 3.73 27.70 -19.65
CA SER A 101 2.69 28.59 -20.18
C SER A 101 2.86 30.06 -19.74
N GLY A 102 3.74 30.33 -18.76
CA GLY A 102 4.07 31.69 -18.31
C GLY A 102 5.11 32.44 -19.15
N SER A 103 5.81 31.75 -20.07
CA SER A 103 6.85 32.36 -20.92
C SER A 103 6.32 32.98 -22.22
N SER A 104 5.08 32.69 -22.62
CA SER A 104 4.51 33.16 -23.89
C SER A 104 3.85 34.55 -23.85
N GLN A 105 3.64 35.12 -22.65
CA GLN A 105 3.06 36.47 -22.53
C GLN A 105 4.11 37.61 -22.52
N VAL A 106 5.41 37.30 -22.40
CA VAL A 106 6.46 38.34 -22.33
C VAL A 106 6.97 38.74 -23.72
N GLU A 107 6.83 37.91 -24.75
CA GLU A 107 7.37 38.22 -26.09
C GLU A 107 6.52 39.21 -26.89
N HIS A 108 5.24 39.41 -26.56
CA HIS A 108 4.36 40.28 -27.37
C HIS A 108 4.37 41.77 -26.97
N VAL A 109 5.01 42.14 -25.86
CA VAL A 109 4.99 43.52 -25.31
C VAL A 109 6.22 44.36 -25.72
N ALA A 110 7.19 43.77 -26.44
CA ALA A 110 8.46 44.43 -26.72
C ALA A 110 8.68 44.80 -28.20
N HIS A 111 7.71 45.44 -28.88
CA HIS A 111 7.93 46.29 -30.06
C HIS A 111 6.63 47.08 -30.39
N ALA A 112 6.50 48.29 -29.83
CA ALA A 112 5.58 49.34 -30.28
C ALA A 112 6.28 50.70 -30.12
#